data_AF-A0A7S1HQC4-F1
#
_entry.id   AF-A0A7S1HQC4-F1
#
_cell.length_a   1.000
_cell.length_b   1.000
_cell.length_c   1.000
_cell.angle_alpha   90.00
_cell.angle_beta   90.00
_cell.angle_gamma   90.00
#
_symmetry.space_group_name_H-M   'P 1'
#
loop_
_entity.id
_entity.type
_entity.pdbx_description
1 polymer ?
#
loop_
_entity_poly.entity_id
_entity_poly.type
_entity_poly.pdbx_seq_one_letter_code
_entity_poly.pdbx_strand_id
1 'polypeptide(L)'
;SAKAREFPGEVVVLALGPLTNLALALQREPELGQRLHSIVCLGGAFRVNGNVCPAAEANIFCDPDAADLVFGSTANVRVVPLDCTQRCLFSNMDLDAFEREGGKIGKYVKDISQFYQDFHKRVYNVNGLMLHDPTALMAVIRPDLFFWKRGAIRVCCEGILKGMTVLDEKRRNWVGENAWLGRTQMEVALEVDEREVVDFLRALFLKPE
;
A
#
# COMPACT_ATOMS: atom_id res chain seq x y z
N SER A 1 1.66 19.19 -6.81
CA SER A 1 2.67 20.23 -6.54
C SER A 1 2.09 21.50 -5.92
N ALA A 2 1.05 22.13 -6.50
CA ALA A 2 0.49 23.38 -5.98
C ALA A 2 0.17 23.33 -4.48
N LYS A 3 -0.56 22.31 -4.01
CA LYS A 3 -0.86 22.11 -2.58
C LYS A 3 0.37 21.89 -1.71
N ALA A 4 1.38 21.18 -2.19
CA ALA A 4 2.65 21.02 -1.46
C ALA A 4 3.44 22.33 -1.35
N ARG A 5 3.30 23.26 -2.31
CA ARG A 5 3.87 24.61 -2.22
C ARG A 5 3.11 25.51 -1.26
N GLU A 6 1.79 25.37 -1.22
CA GLU A 6 0.92 26.11 -0.30
C GLU A 6 1.13 25.65 1.16
N PHE A 7 1.34 24.35 1.38
CA PHE A 7 1.52 23.73 2.70
C PHE A 7 2.79 22.87 2.76
N PRO A 8 3.99 23.48 2.75
CA PRO A 8 5.25 22.75 2.72
C PRO A 8 5.47 21.92 3.99
N GLY A 9 5.73 20.62 3.83
CA GLY A 9 5.98 19.70 4.94
C GLY A 9 4.72 19.20 5.67
N GLU A 10 3.53 19.59 5.22
CA GLU A 10 2.24 19.21 5.84
C GLU A 10 1.45 18.20 4.99
N VAL A 11 1.63 18.22 3.67
CA VAL A 11 0.83 17.38 2.76
C VAL A 11 1.34 15.93 2.76
N VAL A 12 0.45 15.00 3.09
CA VAL A 12 0.63 13.56 2.84
C VAL A 12 -0.04 13.17 1.52
N VAL A 13 0.69 12.46 0.67
CA VAL A 13 0.11 11.81 -0.51
C VAL A 13 -0.14 10.34 -0.19
N LEU A 14 -1.40 9.90 -0.25
CA LEU A 14 -1.78 8.49 -0.19
C LEU A 14 -2.09 8.00 -1.61
N ALA A 15 -1.19 7.20 -2.17
CA ALA A 15 -1.36 6.59 -3.50
C ALA A 15 -1.99 5.20 -3.36
N LEU A 16 -3.25 5.09 -3.75
CA LEU A 16 -4.05 3.86 -3.69
C LEU A 16 -4.11 3.09 -5.02
N GLY A 17 -3.53 3.65 -6.07
CA GLY A 17 -3.52 3.10 -7.42
C GLY A 17 -2.12 3.11 -8.06
N PRO A 18 -2.02 2.85 -9.37
CA PRO A 18 -0.77 2.93 -10.12
C PRO A 18 -0.07 4.28 -9.92
N LEU A 19 1.27 4.24 -9.82
CA LEU A 19 2.08 5.38 -9.41
C LEU A 19 2.36 6.40 -10.53
N THR A 20 1.73 6.26 -11.69
CA THR A 20 1.94 7.08 -12.89
C THR A 20 1.88 8.58 -12.61
N ASN A 21 0.81 9.05 -11.94
CA ASN A 21 0.62 10.46 -11.64
C ASN A 21 1.72 11.01 -10.72
N LEU A 22 2.15 10.21 -9.75
CA LEU A 22 3.20 10.58 -8.80
C LEU A 22 4.57 10.60 -9.49
N ALA A 23 4.87 9.61 -10.32
CA ALA A 23 6.11 9.56 -11.10
C ALA A 23 6.24 10.79 -12.01
N LEU A 24 5.17 11.11 -12.76
CA LEU A 24 5.12 12.30 -13.62
C LEU A 24 5.31 13.60 -12.82
N ALA A 25 4.74 13.68 -11.61
CA ALA A 25 4.90 14.85 -10.75
C ALA A 25 6.34 15.01 -10.24
N LEU A 26 6.97 13.92 -9.81
CA LEU A 26 8.36 13.90 -9.33
C LEU A 26 9.38 14.14 -10.45
N GLN A 27 9.11 13.67 -11.67
CA GLN A 27 9.92 13.99 -12.84
C GLN A 27 9.85 15.49 -13.18
N ARG A 28 8.66 16.08 -13.11
CA ARG A 28 8.44 17.51 -13.40
C ARG A 28 9.02 18.43 -12.31
N GLU A 29 8.98 17.99 -11.06
CA GLU A 29 9.46 18.76 -9.90
C GLU A 29 10.18 17.82 -8.92
N PRO A 30 11.49 17.56 -9.10
CA PRO A 30 12.25 16.62 -8.26
C PRO A 30 12.24 16.98 -6.76
N GLU A 31 12.16 18.27 -6.43
CA GLU A 31 12.05 18.76 -5.05
C GLU A 31 10.71 18.42 -4.37
N LEU A 32 9.68 18.02 -5.15
CA LEU A 32 8.36 17.69 -4.60
C LEU A 32 8.45 16.62 -3.52
N GLY A 33 9.32 15.62 -3.70
CA GLY A 33 9.49 14.54 -2.73
C GLY A 33 9.96 15.02 -1.36
N GLN A 34 10.73 16.11 -1.29
CA GLN A 34 11.20 16.71 -0.04
C GLN A 34 10.18 17.71 0.53
N ARG A 35 9.34 18.29 -0.32
CA ARG A 35 8.30 19.26 0.05
C ARG A 35 7.08 18.61 0.69
N LEU A 36 6.80 17.35 0.37
CA LEU A 36 5.74 16.57 0.98
C LEU A 36 6.15 16.10 2.38
N HIS A 37 5.19 16.02 3.30
CA HIS A 37 5.40 15.40 4.62
C HIS A 37 5.80 13.94 4.46
N SER A 38 5.01 13.19 3.69
CA SER A 38 5.25 11.81 3.36
C SER A 38 4.47 11.39 2.13
N ILE A 39 4.93 10.33 1.47
CA ILE A 39 4.22 9.63 0.41
C ILE A 39 3.96 8.21 0.91
N VAL A 40 2.70 7.80 1.04
CA VAL A 40 2.31 6.43 1.37
C VAL A 40 1.79 5.76 0.11
N CYS A 41 2.42 4.68 -0.31
CA CYS A 41 2.04 3.93 -1.51
C CYS A 41 1.46 2.57 -1.11
N LEU A 42 0.23 2.29 -1.52
CA LEU A 42 -0.31 0.93 -1.54
C LEU A 42 0.25 0.21 -2.77
N GLY A 43 1.07 -0.82 -2.54
CA GLY A 43 1.51 -1.68 -3.61
C GLY A 43 2.74 -2.52 -3.30
N GLY A 44 2.99 -3.50 -4.15
CA GLY A 44 4.10 -4.43 -4.04
C GLY A 44 3.80 -5.67 -3.20
N ALA A 45 4.67 -6.66 -3.35
CA ALA A 45 4.67 -7.93 -2.63
C ALA A 45 6.13 -8.34 -2.44
N PHE A 46 6.60 -8.42 -1.19
CA PHE A 46 8.03 -8.57 -0.90
C PHE A 46 8.40 -9.95 -0.38
N ARG A 47 7.56 -10.55 0.47
CA ARG A 47 7.74 -11.89 1.05
C ARG A 47 6.56 -12.82 0.75
N VAL A 48 5.62 -12.36 -0.06
CA VAL A 48 4.40 -13.07 -0.47
C VAL A 48 4.27 -13.06 -1.99
N ASN A 49 3.40 -13.91 -2.53
CA ASN A 49 3.04 -13.86 -3.94
C ASN A 49 2.22 -12.59 -4.26
N GLY A 50 2.30 -12.16 -5.51
CA GLY A 50 1.44 -11.11 -6.05
C GLY A 50 -0.03 -11.53 -6.19
N ASN A 51 -0.89 -10.54 -6.51
CA ASN A 51 -2.34 -10.72 -6.69
C ASN A 51 -2.80 -10.63 -8.16
N VAL A 52 -1.94 -10.19 -9.09
CA VAL A 52 -2.17 -10.27 -10.54
C VAL A 52 -1.58 -11.54 -11.13
N CYS A 53 -0.34 -11.83 -10.71
CA CYS A 53 0.37 -13.06 -10.99
C CYS A 53 1.23 -13.39 -9.76
N PRO A 54 1.85 -14.58 -9.68
CA PRO A 54 2.68 -14.93 -8.52
C PRO A 54 3.79 -13.92 -8.21
N ALA A 55 4.27 -13.16 -9.21
CA ALA A 55 5.36 -12.21 -9.04
C ALA A 55 4.93 -10.78 -8.67
N ALA A 56 3.69 -10.35 -8.97
CA ALA A 56 3.37 -8.92 -9.01
C ALA A 56 2.02 -8.55 -8.39
N GLU A 57 2.03 -7.42 -7.69
CA GLU A 57 0.86 -6.73 -7.17
C GLU A 57 0.26 -5.79 -8.24
N ALA A 58 -1.07 -5.62 -8.23
CA ALA A 58 -1.86 -4.91 -9.24
C ALA A 58 -1.41 -3.48 -9.56
N ASN A 59 -1.22 -2.63 -8.55
CA ASN A 59 -0.82 -1.24 -8.76
C ASN A 59 0.57 -1.15 -9.39
N ILE A 60 1.51 -1.98 -8.93
CA ILE A 60 2.88 -2.03 -9.47
C ILE A 60 2.90 -2.67 -10.86
N PHE A 61 2.11 -3.72 -11.10
CA PHE A 61 2.03 -4.38 -12.40
C PHE A 61 1.49 -3.47 -13.51
N CYS A 62 0.55 -2.59 -13.15
CA CYS A 62 -0.09 -1.66 -14.07
C CYS A 62 0.92 -0.67 -14.68
N ASP A 63 1.80 -0.10 -13.86
CA ASP A 63 2.86 0.82 -14.30
C ASP A 63 4.16 0.60 -13.50
N PRO A 64 4.95 -0.44 -13.86
CA PRO A 64 6.15 -0.80 -13.11
C PRO A 64 7.29 0.20 -13.32
N ASP A 65 7.33 0.90 -14.46
CA ASP A 65 8.30 1.96 -14.74
C ASP A 65 8.08 3.16 -13.81
N ALA A 66 6.83 3.59 -13.65
CA ALA A 66 6.49 4.62 -12.67
C ALA A 66 6.82 4.18 -11.25
N ALA A 67 6.55 2.92 -10.90
CA ALA A 67 6.86 2.39 -9.59
C ALA A 67 8.37 2.33 -9.29
N ASP A 68 9.21 1.85 -10.23
CA ASP A 68 10.65 1.87 -10.06
C ASP A 68 11.13 3.30 -9.82
N LEU A 69 10.68 4.26 -10.63
CA LEU A 69 11.05 5.66 -10.49
C LEU A 69 10.69 6.22 -9.12
N VAL A 70 9.44 6.06 -8.67
CA VAL A 70 9.00 6.56 -7.37
C VAL A 70 9.83 5.93 -6.24
N PHE A 71 10.08 4.61 -6.30
CA PHE A 71 10.92 3.90 -5.35
C PHE A 71 12.44 4.15 -5.52
N GLY A 72 12.83 5.08 -6.39
CA GLY A 72 14.20 5.62 -6.43
C GLY A 72 14.28 7.10 -6.06
N SER A 73 13.13 7.78 -5.95
CA SER A 73 13.06 9.25 -6.03
C SER A 73 13.37 10.00 -4.74
N THR A 74 12.86 9.55 -3.59
CA THR A 74 12.98 10.24 -2.30
C THR A 74 12.89 9.27 -1.13
N ALA A 75 13.51 9.64 -0.01
CA ALA A 75 13.45 8.85 1.22
C ALA A 75 12.12 8.99 1.96
N ASN A 76 11.29 9.98 1.59
CA ASN A 76 9.99 10.25 2.20
C ASN A 76 8.86 9.32 1.72
N VAL A 77 9.18 8.28 0.95
CA VAL A 77 8.24 7.24 0.54
C VAL A 77 8.11 6.19 1.66
N ARG A 78 6.88 5.74 1.89
CA ARG A 78 6.53 4.56 2.68
C ARG A 78 5.70 3.63 1.83
N VAL A 79 6.02 2.34 1.84
CA VAL A 79 5.31 1.33 1.03
C VAL A 79 4.52 0.41 1.94
N VAL A 80 3.24 0.24 1.62
CA VAL A 80 2.32 -0.70 2.27
C VAL A 80 1.97 -1.80 1.27
N PRO A 81 2.63 -2.97 1.34
CA PRO A 81 2.47 -4.05 0.38
C PRO A 81 1.38 -5.06 0.77
N LEU A 82 1.22 -6.09 -0.07
CA LEU A 82 0.40 -7.27 0.21
C LEU A 82 0.79 -8.00 1.50
N ASP A 83 2.07 -7.95 1.89
CA ASP A 83 2.58 -8.55 3.13
C ASP A 83 1.79 -8.10 4.37
N CYS A 84 1.33 -6.85 4.38
CA CYS A 84 0.47 -6.33 5.45
C CYS A 84 -1.02 -6.45 5.08
N THR A 85 -1.37 -5.99 3.88
CA THR A 85 -2.78 -5.75 3.55
C THR A 85 -3.62 -7.01 3.42
N GLN A 86 -3.02 -8.14 3.06
CA GLN A 86 -3.73 -9.43 3.00
C GLN A 86 -4.06 -10.00 4.39
N ARG A 87 -3.45 -9.48 5.45
CA ARG A 87 -3.69 -9.91 6.84
C ARG A 87 -4.83 -9.15 7.51
N CYS A 88 -5.12 -7.94 7.04
CA CYS A 88 -6.23 -7.13 7.53
C CYS A 88 -7.50 -7.46 6.76
N LEU A 89 -8.48 -8.07 7.43
CA LEU A 89 -9.73 -8.50 6.80
C LEU A 89 -10.95 -8.19 7.65
N PHE A 90 -12.04 -7.81 7.00
CA PHE A 90 -13.37 -7.91 7.61
C PHE A 90 -13.95 -9.28 7.34
N SER A 91 -14.41 -9.94 8.39
CA SER A 91 -15.15 -11.19 8.26
C SER A 91 -16.55 -10.91 7.71
N ASN A 92 -17.23 -11.96 7.24
CA ASN A 92 -18.64 -11.84 6.87
C ASN A 92 -19.50 -11.36 8.06
N MET A 93 -19.15 -11.77 9.28
CA MET A 93 -19.86 -11.32 10.49
C MET A 93 -19.70 -9.82 10.74
N ASP A 94 -18.53 -9.25 10.46
CA ASP A 94 -18.30 -7.81 10.59
C ASP A 94 -19.17 -7.04 9.59
N LEU A 95 -19.20 -7.50 8.33
CA LEU A 95 -20.00 -6.87 7.28
C LEU A 95 -21.51 -6.97 7.57
N ASP A 96 -21.97 -8.11 8.11
CA ASP A 96 -23.36 -8.27 8.56
C ASP A 96 -23.69 -7.39 9.78
N ALA A 97 -22.70 -7.09 10.64
CA ALA A 97 -22.85 -6.12 11.71
C ALA A 97 -22.96 -4.70 11.16
N PHE A 98 -22.18 -4.33 10.14
CA PHE A 98 -22.27 -3.00 9.52
C PHE A 98 -23.67 -2.73 8.94
N GLU A 99 -24.29 -3.70 8.28
CA GLU A 99 -25.65 -3.53 7.77
C GLU A 99 -26.68 -3.33 8.90
N ARG A 100 -26.53 -4.06 10.02
CA ARG A 100 -27.49 -4.02 11.14
C ARG A 100 -27.31 -2.80 12.04
N GLU A 101 -26.07 -2.38 12.25
CA GLU A 101 -25.70 -1.43 13.32
C GLU A 101 -25.10 -0.12 12.78
N GLY A 102 -24.58 -0.10 11.55
CA GLY A 102 -23.85 1.02 10.95
C GLY A 102 -24.69 2.03 10.18
N GLY A 103 -26.01 1.97 10.28
CA GLY A 103 -26.94 2.85 9.58
C GLY A 103 -26.78 2.81 8.05
N LYS A 104 -26.97 3.97 7.39
CA LYS A 104 -26.93 4.06 5.92
C LYS A 104 -25.55 3.73 5.34
N ILE A 105 -24.49 4.20 6.00
CA ILE A 105 -23.11 3.96 5.56
C ILE A 105 -22.76 2.48 5.71
N GLY A 106 -23.08 1.87 6.85
CA GLY A 106 -22.81 0.46 7.09
C GLY A 106 -23.52 -0.46 6.08
N LYS A 107 -24.79 -0.16 5.77
CA LYS A 107 -25.50 -0.86 4.68
C LYS A 107 -24.83 -0.66 3.32
N TYR A 108 -24.48 0.58 2.97
CA TYR A 108 -23.82 0.86 1.70
C TYR A 108 -22.49 0.10 1.56
N VAL A 109 -21.68 0.05 2.62
CA VAL A 109 -20.42 -0.71 2.65
C VAL A 109 -20.68 -2.20 2.44
N LYS A 110 -21.70 -2.78 3.10
CA LYS A 110 -22.10 -4.18 2.87
C LYS A 110 -22.48 -4.42 1.40
N ASP A 111 -23.32 -3.56 0.83
CA ASP A 111 -23.83 -3.70 -0.54
C ASP A 111 -22.70 -3.65 -1.57
N ILE A 112 -21.76 -2.70 -1.46
CA ILE A 112 -20.62 -2.60 -2.40
C ILE A 112 -19.56 -3.69 -2.19
N SER A 113 -19.48 -4.26 -0.99
CA SER A 113 -18.49 -5.29 -0.64
C SER A 113 -18.85 -6.67 -1.16
N GLN A 114 -20.12 -6.95 -1.45
CA GLN A 114 -20.60 -8.29 -1.81
C GLN A 114 -19.84 -8.88 -3.02
N PHE A 115 -19.62 -8.07 -4.06
CA PHE A 115 -18.85 -8.50 -5.24
C PHE A 115 -17.43 -8.94 -4.87
N TYR A 116 -16.76 -8.18 -3.99
CA TYR A 116 -15.41 -8.51 -3.54
C TYR A 116 -15.37 -9.69 -2.58
N GLN A 117 -16.39 -9.89 -1.73
CA GLN A 117 -16.51 -11.08 -0.89
C GLN A 117 -16.58 -12.35 -1.76
N ASP A 118 -17.43 -12.34 -2.79
CA ASP A 118 -17.59 -13.47 -3.70
C ASP A 118 -16.30 -13.75 -4.47
N PHE A 119 -15.62 -12.69 -4.93
CA PHE A 119 -14.31 -12.79 -5.56
C PHE A 119 -13.27 -13.40 -4.63
N HIS A 120 -13.13 -12.91 -3.39
CA HIS A 120 -12.16 -13.42 -2.43
C HIS A 120 -12.45 -14.85 -2.02
N LYS A 121 -13.72 -15.23 -1.89
CA LYS A 121 -14.10 -16.61 -1.62
C LYS A 121 -13.72 -17.53 -2.78
N ARG A 122 -13.98 -17.12 -4.02
CA ARG A 122 -13.67 -17.92 -5.21
C ARG A 122 -12.17 -18.05 -5.48
N VAL A 123 -11.42 -16.95 -5.33
CA VAL A 123 -10.01 -16.87 -5.77
C VAL A 123 -9.03 -17.24 -4.65
N TYR A 124 -9.31 -16.81 -3.41
CA TYR A 124 -8.41 -17.00 -2.27
C TYR A 124 -8.96 -18.01 -1.23
N ASN A 125 -10.18 -18.51 -1.42
CA ASN A 125 -10.91 -19.30 -0.42
C ASN A 125 -11.04 -18.60 0.94
N VAL A 126 -11.09 -17.26 0.93
CA VAL A 126 -11.23 -16.42 2.12
C VAL A 126 -12.70 -16.08 2.35
N ASN A 127 -13.18 -16.27 3.58
CA ASN A 127 -14.52 -15.88 3.99
C ASN A 127 -14.50 -14.45 4.57
N GLY A 128 -14.37 -13.46 3.70
CA GLY A 128 -14.29 -12.07 4.10
C GLY A 128 -13.77 -11.15 3.01
N LEU A 129 -13.39 -9.93 3.43
CA LEU A 129 -12.90 -8.87 2.58
C LEU A 129 -11.52 -8.43 3.05
N MET A 130 -10.48 -8.67 2.24
CA MET A 130 -9.14 -8.08 2.49
C MET A 130 -9.20 -6.56 2.29
N LEU A 131 -8.58 -5.83 3.21
CA LEU A 131 -8.72 -4.37 3.32
C LEU A 131 -7.47 -3.66 2.80
N HIS A 132 -7.18 -3.74 1.50
CA HIS A 132 -5.99 -3.14 0.91
C HIS A 132 -5.90 -1.62 1.14
N ASP A 133 -6.82 -0.86 0.57
CA ASP A 133 -6.85 0.60 0.65
C ASP A 133 -7.06 1.11 2.08
N PRO A 134 -8.00 0.56 2.89
CA PRO A 134 -8.14 0.99 4.27
C PRO A 134 -6.89 0.74 5.12
N THR A 135 -6.18 -0.37 4.90
CA THR A 135 -4.91 -0.64 5.60
C THR A 135 -3.84 0.38 5.19
N ALA A 136 -3.75 0.75 3.91
CA ALA A 136 -2.82 1.80 3.49
C ALA A 136 -3.16 3.16 4.10
N LEU A 137 -4.46 3.49 4.25
CA LEU A 137 -4.88 4.69 4.97
C LEU A 137 -4.45 4.65 6.45
N MET A 138 -4.50 3.49 7.10
CA MET A 138 -4.05 3.35 8.48
C MET A 138 -2.55 3.66 8.64
N ALA A 139 -1.72 3.45 7.62
CA ALA A 139 -0.31 3.85 7.68
C ALA A 139 -0.11 5.38 7.69
N VAL A 140 -1.13 6.16 7.32
CA VAL A 140 -1.14 7.62 7.47
C VAL A 140 -1.63 8.02 8.86
N ILE A 141 -2.71 7.41 9.34
CA ILE A 141 -3.41 7.82 10.58
C ILE A 141 -2.72 7.25 11.83
N ARG A 142 -2.29 5.99 11.77
CA ARG A 142 -1.67 5.23 12.87
C ARG A 142 -0.43 4.49 12.36
N PRO A 143 0.63 5.21 11.94
CA PRO A 143 1.87 4.60 11.44
C PRO A 143 2.57 3.72 12.50
N ASP A 144 2.24 3.89 13.78
CA ASP A 144 2.72 3.10 14.91
C ASP A 144 2.25 1.63 14.90
N LEU A 145 1.17 1.32 14.16
CA LEU A 145 0.66 -0.05 14.01
C LEU A 145 1.44 -0.87 12.97
N PHE A 146 2.39 -0.25 12.26
CA PHE A 146 3.15 -0.87 11.18
C PHE A 146 4.60 -1.08 11.56
N PHE A 147 5.16 -2.21 11.14
CA PHE A 147 6.56 -2.56 11.39
C PHE A 147 7.38 -2.29 10.13
N TRP A 148 8.06 -1.16 10.15
CA TRP A 148 8.80 -0.62 9.02
C TRP A 148 10.20 -1.23 8.91
N LYS A 149 10.57 -1.66 7.71
CA LYS A 149 11.95 -1.99 7.32
C LYS A 149 12.47 -0.95 6.36
N ARG A 150 13.70 -0.49 6.60
CA ARG A 150 14.39 0.47 5.75
C ARG A 150 15.24 -0.27 4.72
N GLY A 151 15.10 0.09 3.44
CA GLY A 151 15.90 -0.53 2.38
C GLY A 151 15.73 0.14 1.03
N ALA A 152 16.49 -0.32 0.04
CA ALA A 152 16.36 0.10 -1.35
C ALA A 152 15.43 -0.86 -2.09
N ILE A 153 14.57 -0.34 -2.96
CA ILE A 153 13.61 -1.14 -3.72
C ILE A 153 13.89 -0.99 -5.21
N ARG A 154 13.78 -2.09 -5.95
CA ARG A 154 13.69 -2.10 -7.41
C ARG A 154 12.42 -2.80 -7.85
N VAL A 155 11.94 -2.41 -9.02
CA VAL A 155 10.81 -3.04 -9.70
C VAL A 155 11.30 -3.62 -11.02
N CYS A 156 10.91 -4.86 -11.31
CA CYS A 156 11.14 -5.44 -12.62
C CYS A 156 10.12 -4.85 -13.62
N CYS A 157 10.59 -4.16 -14.65
CA CYS A 157 9.71 -3.44 -15.60
C CYS A 157 9.24 -4.30 -16.79
N GLU A 158 9.88 -5.45 -17.01
CA GLU A 158 9.68 -6.25 -18.22
C GLU A 158 9.74 -7.76 -17.95
N GLY A 159 9.42 -8.55 -18.98
CA GLY A 159 9.47 -10.01 -18.92
C GLY A 159 8.42 -10.65 -18.00
N ILE A 160 8.65 -11.93 -17.66
CA ILE A 160 7.70 -12.73 -16.87
C ILE A 160 7.55 -12.27 -15.42
N LEU A 161 8.52 -11.50 -14.91
CA LEU A 161 8.53 -10.94 -13.56
C LEU A 161 8.10 -9.46 -13.56
N LYS A 162 7.54 -8.94 -14.66
CA LYS A 162 7.03 -7.57 -14.73
C LYS A 162 6.17 -7.26 -13.50
N GLY A 163 6.49 -6.17 -12.81
CA GLY A 163 5.83 -5.72 -11.58
C GLY A 163 6.39 -6.30 -10.28
N MET A 164 7.37 -7.20 -10.33
CA MET A 164 7.99 -7.76 -9.13
C MET A 164 8.76 -6.70 -8.37
N THR A 165 8.43 -6.53 -7.09
CA THR A 165 9.12 -5.63 -6.15
C THR A 165 10.15 -6.39 -5.33
N VAL A 166 11.37 -5.88 -5.29
CA VAL A 166 12.48 -6.53 -4.58
C VAL A 166 13.18 -5.54 -3.68
N LEU A 167 13.22 -5.86 -2.39
CA LEU A 167 13.79 -5.05 -1.32
C LEU A 167 15.18 -5.57 -0.92
N ASP A 168 16.16 -4.67 -0.91
CA ASP A 168 17.43 -4.88 -0.21
C ASP A 168 17.41 -4.16 1.14
N GLU A 169 17.27 -4.93 2.22
CA GLU A 169 17.34 -4.48 3.62
C GLU A 169 18.79 -4.24 4.10
N LYS A 170 19.81 -4.41 3.24
CA LYS A 170 21.24 -4.29 3.57
C LYS A 170 21.69 -5.11 4.78
N ARG A 171 21.12 -6.31 4.96
CA ARG A 171 21.53 -7.25 6.03
C ARG A 171 22.93 -7.84 5.81
N ARG A 172 23.52 -7.64 4.63
CA ARG A 172 24.88 -8.06 4.28
C ARG A 172 25.50 -7.06 3.30
N ASN A 173 26.82 -7.09 3.23
CA ASN A 173 27.56 -6.43 2.16
C ASN A 173 27.50 -7.28 0.89
N TRP A 174 27.32 -6.65 -0.26
CA TRP A 174 27.34 -7.30 -1.56
C TRP A 174 28.76 -7.35 -2.12
N VAL A 175 29.12 -8.48 -2.72
CA VAL A 175 30.38 -8.61 -3.46
C VAL A 175 30.11 -8.17 -4.91
N GLY A 176 30.57 -6.98 -5.26
CA GLY A 176 30.40 -6.38 -6.59
C GLY A 176 29.22 -5.40 -6.70
N GLU A 177 29.16 -4.73 -7.85
CA GLU A 177 28.10 -3.77 -8.15
C GLU A 177 26.77 -4.46 -8.43
N ASN A 178 25.67 -3.84 -8.00
CA ASN A 178 24.32 -4.28 -8.32
C ASN A 178 23.34 -3.11 -8.37
N ALA A 179 22.15 -3.39 -8.89
CA ALA A 179 21.14 -2.39 -9.24
C ALA A 179 20.47 -1.68 -8.04
N TRP A 180 20.78 -2.09 -6.80
CA TRP A 180 20.29 -1.49 -5.56
C TRP A 180 21.33 -0.58 -4.89
N LEU A 181 22.62 -0.71 -5.24
CA LEU A 181 23.68 0.12 -4.68
C LEU A 181 23.47 1.59 -5.02
N GLY A 182 23.70 2.48 -4.04
CA GLY A 182 23.54 3.92 -4.20
C GLY A 182 22.09 4.40 -4.33
N ARG A 183 21.10 3.50 -4.42
CA ARG A 183 19.69 3.88 -4.52
C ARG A 183 19.16 4.43 -3.19
N THR A 184 18.26 5.40 -3.29
CA THR A 184 17.55 5.98 -2.15
C THR A 184 16.87 4.89 -1.33
N GLN A 185 17.03 4.95 -0.01
CA GLN A 185 16.36 4.04 0.91
C GLN A 185 15.05 4.64 1.41
N MET A 186 14.06 3.79 1.59
CA MET A 186 12.73 4.13 2.08
C MET A 186 12.21 3.06 3.03
N GLU A 187 11.04 3.31 3.61
CA GLU A 187 10.40 2.41 4.57
C GLU A 187 9.37 1.52 3.86
N VAL A 188 9.37 0.23 4.21
CA VAL A 188 8.38 -0.77 3.75
C VAL A 188 7.78 -1.44 4.98
N ALA A 189 6.46 -1.45 5.08
CA ALA A 189 5.78 -2.19 6.14
C ALA A 189 5.71 -3.67 5.78
N LEU A 190 6.43 -4.52 6.52
CA LEU A 190 6.40 -5.98 6.27
C LEU A 190 5.53 -6.73 7.28
N GLU A 191 5.13 -6.07 8.36
CA GLU A 191 4.20 -6.60 9.35
C GLU A 191 3.31 -5.44 9.84
N VAL A 192 2.14 -5.79 10.38
CA VAL A 192 1.13 -4.86 10.91
C VAL A 192 0.42 -5.49 12.11
N ASP A 193 0.00 -4.68 13.07
CA ASP A 193 -0.99 -5.09 14.07
C ASP A 193 -2.37 -5.17 13.42
N GLU A 194 -2.62 -6.31 12.78
CA GLU A 194 -3.85 -6.57 12.03
C GLU A 194 -5.12 -6.44 12.88
N ARG A 195 -5.04 -6.78 14.17
CA ARG A 195 -6.18 -6.70 15.08
C ARG A 195 -6.54 -5.24 15.36
N GLU A 196 -5.58 -4.43 15.78
CA GLU A 196 -5.83 -3.02 16.08
C GLU A 196 -6.27 -2.24 14.84
N VAL A 197 -5.71 -2.57 13.66
CA VAL A 197 -6.16 -1.99 12.38
C VAL A 197 -7.62 -2.34 12.10
N VAL A 198 -7.98 -3.61 12.19
CA VAL A 198 -9.36 -4.07 11.91
C VAL A 198 -10.33 -3.50 12.93
N ASP A 199 -10.00 -3.51 14.22
CA ASP A 199 -10.86 -2.97 15.29
C ASP A 199 -11.09 -1.46 15.11
N PHE A 200 -10.03 -0.70 14.78
CA PHE A 200 -10.16 0.73 14.50
C PHE A 200 -11.08 1.00 13.31
N LEU A 201 -10.86 0.31 12.19
CA LEU A 201 -11.66 0.50 10.98
C LEU A 201 -13.11 0.05 11.21
N ARG A 202 -13.33 -1.07 11.90
CA ARG A 202 -14.66 -1.58 12.25
C ARG A 202 -15.45 -0.57 13.09
N ALA A 203 -14.79 0.08 14.05
CA ALA A 203 -15.41 1.09 14.90
C ALA A 203 -15.85 2.35 14.12
N LEU A 204 -15.26 2.64 12.96
CA LEU A 204 -15.71 3.75 12.10
C LEU A 204 -17.07 3.45 11.44
N PHE A 205 -17.32 2.19 11.09
CA PHE A 205 -18.54 1.77 10.39
C PHE A 205 -19.68 1.37 11.32
N LEU A 206 -19.43 1.20 12.62
CA LEU A 206 -20.44 0.88 13.63
C LEU A 206 -20.94 2.09 14.42
N LYS A 207 -20.48 3.31 14.10
CA LYS A 207 -21.01 4.53 14.71
C LYS A 207 -22.30 4.92 14.00
N PRO A 208 -23.46 4.93 14.70
CA PRO A 208 -24.68 5.49 14.11
C PRO A 208 -24.49 7.00 13.88
N GLU A 209 -24.99 7.49 12.75
CA GLU A 209 -25.21 8.92 12.49
C GLU A 209 -26.26 9.49 13.43
#